data_AF-A0A955P061-F1
#
_entry.id   AF-A0A955P061-F1
#
_cell.length_a   1.000
_cell.length_b   1.000
_cell.length_c   1.000
_cell.angle_alpha   90.00
_cell.angle_beta   90.00
_cell.angle_gamma   90.00
#
_symmetry.space_group_name_H-M   'P 1'
#
loop_
_entity.id
_entity.type
_entity.pdbx_description
1 polymer ?
#
loop_
_entity_poly.entity_id
_entity_poly.type
_entity_poly.pdbx_seq_one_letter_code
_entity_poly.pdbx_strand_id
1 'polypeptide(L)'
;GPFGDHYGYYSLVHDYPVFHCQKILRRKDAICPATVVGKPRQEDFFLGDYLQEMLSPLFPMVMPSVVDLWSYGETGFHSLSAAVVKERYGREAMMSAFRILGEGQLSLSKFLLLTDKKQDLKDFKSVLTHILARCHWETDLFVFSNLSMDTLDYAGPEVNRGSKGVLMGLGEAVRDLPKAWDGEVPIGVEEIHVFSPGCLVVGGPNYESDPNFASNLAIDERLKGWQLVVLCDRPKQAAASSINFLWTAFTRFEPAADLHPSKSWVHRNHICYEAPVVLDARMKPWYPKEVFCDPDIAKLVERRWREYFPEGKVEMGSSDLGHLTPDL
;
A
#
# COMPACT_ATOMS: atom_id res chain seq x y z
N GLY A 1 8.50 15.54 -16.87
CA GLY A 1 9.28 14.78 -15.86
C GLY A 1 10.71 14.56 -16.32
N PRO A 2 11.50 13.76 -15.58
CA PRO A 2 11.07 13.05 -14.36
C PRO A 2 10.81 14.04 -13.20
N PHE A 3 10.00 13.64 -12.23
CA PHE A 3 9.64 14.45 -11.05
C PHE A 3 9.30 13.50 -9.89
N GLY A 4 9.55 13.88 -8.64
CA GLY A 4 9.14 13.08 -7.49
C GLY A 4 7.63 13.14 -7.30
N ASP A 5 6.97 12.01 -7.08
CA ASP A 5 5.53 11.97 -6.84
C ASP A 5 5.18 11.57 -5.41
N HIS A 6 3.87 11.54 -5.13
CA HIS A 6 3.28 11.27 -3.83
C HIS A 6 3.43 9.80 -3.38
N TYR A 7 3.86 8.89 -4.26
CA TYR A 7 4.29 7.55 -3.83
C TYR A 7 5.67 7.60 -3.16
N GLY A 8 6.42 8.69 -3.27
CA GLY A 8 7.80 8.79 -2.77
C GLY A 8 8.84 8.24 -3.74
N TYR A 9 8.51 8.18 -5.03
CA TYR A 9 9.38 7.72 -6.10
C TYR A 9 9.46 8.75 -7.22
N TYR A 10 10.47 8.64 -8.08
CA TYR A 10 10.51 9.44 -9.29
C TYR A 10 9.54 8.89 -10.34
N SER A 11 8.62 9.70 -10.85
CA SER A 11 7.81 9.28 -11.99
C SER A 11 8.66 9.16 -13.26
N LEU A 12 8.25 8.25 -14.14
CA LEU A 12 8.89 8.02 -15.44
C LEU A 12 8.73 9.21 -16.39
N VAL A 13 9.59 9.29 -17.40
CA VAL A 13 9.52 10.33 -18.44
C VAL A 13 8.44 9.96 -19.45
N HIS A 14 7.47 10.85 -19.62
CA HIS A 14 6.38 10.70 -20.59
C HIS A 14 6.07 12.03 -21.28
N ASP A 15 5.54 11.92 -22.49
CA ASP A 15 5.02 13.06 -23.24
C ASP A 15 3.69 13.51 -22.63
N TYR A 16 3.61 14.81 -22.35
CA TYR A 16 2.39 15.48 -21.90
C TYR A 16 2.09 16.68 -22.78
N PRO A 17 0.81 17.11 -22.89
CA PRO A 17 0.46 18.30 -23.66
C PRO A 17 1.21 19.55 -23.18
N VAL A 18 1.72 20.34 -24.12
CA VAL A 18 2.35 21.63 -23.82
C VAL A 18 1.27 22.70 -23.63
N PHE A 19 1.18 23.25 -22.42
CA PHE A 19 0.28 24.37 -22.15
C PHE A 19 0.90 25.71 -22.58
N HIS A 20 0.41 26.29 -23.67
CA HIS A 20 0.85 27.59 -24.17
C HIS A 20 0.09 28.73 -23.47
N CYS A 21 0.68 29.30 -22.42
CA CYS A 21 0.10 30.44 -21.70
C CYS A 21 0.30 31.76 -22.48
N GLN A 22 -0.78 32.43 -22.88
CA GLN A 22 -0.72 33.69 -23.62
C GLN A 22 -0.59 34.93 -22.73
N LYS A 23 -1.22 34.92 -21.55
CA LYS A 23 -1.25 36.04 -20.59
C LYS A 23 -1.37 35.51 -19.16
N ILE A 24 -0.65 36.14 -18.23
CA ILE A 24 -0.76 35.88 -16.78
C ILE A 24 -1.29 37.16 -16.12
N LEU A 25 -2.41 37.05 -15.39
CA LEU A 25 -2.99 38.15 -14.62
C LEU A 25 -2.79 37.87 -13.13
N ARG A 26 -2.38 38.87 -12.36
CA ARG A 26 -2.20 38.76 -10.91
C ARG A 26 -2.60 40.05 -10.20
N ARG A 27 -3.00 39.94 -8.94
CA ARG A 27 -3.15 41.09 -8.05
C ARG A 27 -1.79 41.73 -7.75
N LYS A 28 -1.81 43.01 -7.32
CA LYS A 28 -0.64 43.63 -6.68
C LYS A 28 -0.29 42.82 -5.42
N ASP A 29 1.00 42.62 -5.17
CA ASP A 29 1.51 41.85 -4.02
C ASP A 29 0.95 40.40 -3.96
N ALA A 30 0.82 39.77 -5.13
CA ALA A 30 0.37 38.38 -5.23
C ALA A 30 1.29 37.40 -4.49
N ILE A 31 0.67 36.41 -3.86
CA ILE A 31 1.32 35.26 -3.22
C ILE A 31 1.15 34.06 -4.16
N CYS A 32 2.22 33.31 -4.40
CA CYS A 32 2.19 32.08 -5.18
C CYS A 32 2.19 30.88 -4.21
N PRO A 33 1.05 30.21 -3.98
CA PRO A 33 1.04 28.99 -3.20
C PRO A 33 1.78 27.89 -3.99
N ALA A 34 2.63 27.17 -3.30
CA ALA A 34 3.39 26.05 -3.85
C ALA A 34 3.46 24.93 -2.82
N THR A 35 3.50 23.71 -3.31
CA THR A 35 3.64 22.50 -2.49
C THR A 35 4.74 21.62 -3.04
N VAL A 36 5.13 20.65 -2.24
CA VAL A 36 6.07 19.58 -2.59
C VAL A 36 5.40 18.25 -2.27
N VAL A 37 5.64 17.28 -3.14
CA VAL A 37 5.19 15.89 -2.97
C VAL A 37 6.41 14.98 -2.92
N GLY A 38 6.26 13.81 -2.32
CA GLY A 38 7.36 12.89 -2.08
C GLY A 38 6.96 11.78 -1.13
N LYS A 39 7.92 11.27 -0.37
CA LYS A 39 7.66 10.23 0.65
C LYS A 39 6.62 10.72 1.65
N PRO A 40 5.56 9.92 1.94
CA PRO A 40 4.50 10.34 2.85
C PRO A 40 5.03 10.57 4.28
N ARG A 41 4.43 11.46 5.06
CA ARG A 41 3.25 12.31 4.77
C ARG A 41 3.69 13.70 4.25
N GLN A 42 3.05 14.19 3.19
CA GLN A 42 3.21 15.55 2.64
C GLN A 42 1.86 16.29 2.69
N GLU A 43 1.76 17.52 2.18
CA GLU A 43 0.52 18.34 2.26
C GLU A 43 -0.71 17.62 1.68
N ASP A 44 -0.52 16.95 0.54
CA ASP A 44 -1.53 16.13 -0.14
C ASP A 44 -2.09 15.00 0.73
N PHE A 45 -1.26 14.38 1.57
CA PHE A 45 -1.69 13.38 2.55
C PHE A 45 -2.74 13.96 3.50
N PHE A 46 -2.47 15.13 4.09
CA PHE A 46 -3.40 15.74 5.06
C PHE A 46 -4.70 16.19 4.40
N LEU A 47 -4.62 16.73 3.19
CA LEU A 47 -5.79 17.11 2.41
C LEU A 47 -6.62 15.87 2.04
N GLY A 48 -5.98 14.79 1.61
CA GLY A 48 -6.64 13.54 1.26
C GLY A 48 -7.36 12.90 2.44
N ASP A 49 -6.69 12.78 3.59
CA ASP A 49 -7.29 12.26 4.83
C ASP A 49 -8.52 13.07 5.25
N TYR A 50 -8.41 14.40 5.25
CA TYR A 50 -9.52 15.27 5.60
C TYR A 50 -10.70 15.15 4.62
N LEU A 51 -10.42 15.07 3.32
CA LEU A 51 -11.46 14.86 2.30
C LEU A 51 -12.17 13.52 2.49
N GLN A 52 -11.44 12.45 2.78
CA GLN A 52 -12.04 11.14 3.07
C GLN A 52 -12.94 11.19 4.29
N GLU A 53 -12.49 11.81 5.40
CA GLU A 53 -13.31 11.95 6.61
C GLU A 53 -14.60 12.73 6.34
N MET A 54 -14.49 13.84 5.62
CA MET A 54 -15.63 14.68 5.24
C MET A 54 -16.62 13.93 4.35
N LEU A 55 -16.14 13.09 3.43
CA LEU A 55 -16.97 12.34 2.48
C LEU A 55 -17.49 11.01 3.04
N SER A 56 -16.88 10.48 4.10
CA SER A 56 -17.24 9.18 4.68
C SER A 56 -18.73 9.00 4.99
N PRO A 57 -19.48 10.01 5.50
CA PRO A 57 -20.92 9.85 5.77
C PRO A 57 -21.76 9.69 4.49
N LEU A 58 -21.22 10.06 3.32
CA LEU A 58 -21.89 9.95 2.03
C LEU A 58 -21.73 8.56 1.40
N PHE A 59 -20.75 7.74 1.84
CA PHE A 59 -20.52 6.42 1.24
C PHE A 59 -21.77 5.53 1.28
N PRO A 60 -22.52 5.41 2.39
CA PRO A 60 -23.73 4.58 2.40
C PRO A 60 -24.87 5.14 1.53
N MET A 61 -24.82 6.41 1.10
CA MET A 61 -25.78 6.98 0.17
C MET A 61 -25.43 6.68 -1.30
N VAL A 62 -24.13 6.74 -1.65
CA VAL A 62 -23.63 6.51 -3.03
C VAL A 62 -23.37 5.03 -3.31
N MET A 63 -22.99 4.28 -2.29
CA MET A 63 -22.65 2.86 -2.30
C MET A 63 -23.34 2.17 -1.10
N PRO A 64 -24.65 1.86 -1.17
CA PRO A 64 -25.43 1.43 -0.01
C PRO A 64 -24.99 0.15 0.71
N SER A 65 -24.18 -0.68 0.05
CA SER A 65 -23.57 -1.88 0.64
C SER A 65 -22.26 -1.60 1.37
N VAL A 66 -21.69 -0.40 1.23
CA VAL A 66 -20.46 0.05 1.90
C VAL A 66 -20.86 0.83 3.15
N VAL A 67 -20.43 0.32 4.31
CA VAL A 67 -20.71 0.92 5.63
C VAL A 67 -19.63 1.93 5.98
N ASP A 68 -18.37 1.59 5.71
CA ASP A 68 -17.20 2.42 5.96
C ASP A 68 -16.11 2.10 4.92
N LEU A 69 -15.26 3.07 4.59
CA LEU A 69 -14.18 2.92 3.62
C LEU A 69 -13.01 3.84 3.97
N TRP A 70 -11.80 3.33 3.84
CA TRP A 70 -10.57 4.06 4.06
C TRP A 70 -9.54 3.70 3.00
N SER A 71 -9.07 4.70 2.26
CA SER A 71 -7.92 4.60 1.35
C SER A 71 -6.66 5.06 2.08
N TYR A 72 -5.63 4.23 2.06
CA TYR A 72 -4.42 4.46 2.86
C TYR A 72 -3.50 5.46 2.14
N GLY A 73 -3.43 6.69 2.64
CA GLY A 73 -2.57 7.75 2.10
C GLY A 73 -1.09 7.41 2.11
N GLU A 74 -0.65 6.51 3.00
CA GLU A 74 0.73 6.02 3.08
C GLU A 74 1.14 5.24 1.82
N THR A 75 0.15 4.81 1.05
CA THR A 75 0.28 4.07 -0.21
C THR A 75 -0.10 4.94 -1.42
N GLY A 76 -0.18 6.27 -1.24
CA GLY A 76 -0.66 7.22 -2.24
C GLY A 76 -2.16 7.17 -2.49
N PHE A 77 -2.96 6.71 -1.53
CA PHE A 77 -4.42 6.49 -1.60
C PHE A 77 -4.89 5.44 -2.61
N HIS A 78 -4.19 5.25 -3.72
CA HIS A 78 -4.62 4.41 -4.82
C HIS A 78 -4.07 2.98 -4.78
N SER A 79 -3.03 2.69 -3.98
CA SER A 79 -2.51 1.32 -3.93
C SER A 79 -3.29 0.40 -2.99
N LEU A 80 -3.81 0.92 -1.87
CA LEU A 80 -4.56 0.12 -0.92
C LEU A 80 -5.78 0.87 -0.39
N SER A 81 -6.91 0.17 -0.34
CA SER A 81 -8.10 0.58 0.41
C SER A 81 -8.63 -0.57 1.26
N ALA A 82 -9.32 -0.25 2.35
CA ALA A 82 -10.11 -1.19 3.13
C ALA A 82 -11.55 -0.70 3.27
N ALA A 83 -12.51 -1.61 3.34
CA ALA A 83 -13.90 -1.25 3.56
C ALA A 83 -14.64 -2.24 4.46
N VAL A 84 -15.53 -1.69 5.28
CA VAL A 84 -16.56 -2.45 5.98
C VAL A 84 -17.79 -2.49 5.09
N VAL A 85 -18.28 -3.68 4.78
CA VAL A 85 -19.40 -3.89 3.84
C VAL A 85 -20.51 -4.70 4.48
N LYS A 86 -21.70 -4.64 3.88
CA LYS A 86 -22.83 -5.48 4.31
C LYS A 86 -22.67 -6.88 3.73
N GLU A 87 -22.84 -7.88 4.58
CA GLU A 87 -22.85 -9.31 4.23
C GLU A 87 -24.13 -9.95 4.78
N ARG A 88 -25.27 -9.73 4.08
CA ARG A 88 -26.60 -10.20 4.49
C ARG A 88 -26.88 -11.62 4.01
N TYR A 89 -26.22 -12.00 2.94
CA TYR A 89 -26.23 -13.34 2.36
C TYR A 89 -24.84 -13.63 1.79
N GLY A 90 -24.49 -14.91 1.73
CA GLY A 90 -23.14 -15.33 1.39
C GLY A 90 -22.62 -14.75 0.07
N ARG A 91 -21.40 -14.22 0.13
CA ARG A 91 -20.63 -13.57 -0.94
C ARG A 91 -21.17 -12.20 -1.38
N GLU A 92 -22.02 -11.55 -0.60
CA GLU A 92 -22.52 -10.20 -0.93
C GLU A 92 -21.39 -9.16 -1.03
N ALA A 93 -20.36 -9.27 -0.18
CA ALA A 93 -19.20 -8.40 -0.14
C ALA A 93 -18.52 -8.22 -1.50
N MET A 94 -18.53 -9.24 -2.35
CA MET A 94 -17.90 -9.17 -3.68
C MET A 94 -18.62 -8.17 -4.61
N MET A 95 -19.94 -7.99 -4.48
CA MET A 95 -20.64 -6.94 -5.22
C MET A 95 -20.21 -5.55 -4.76
N SER A 96 -19.95 -5.39 -3.46
CA SER A 96 -19.39 -4.15 -2.91
C SER A 96 -17.97 -3.90 -3.44
N ALA A 97 -17.15 -4.95 -3.59
CA ALA A 97 -15.84 -4.84 -4.21
C ALA A 97 -15.93 -4.25 -5.62
N PHE A 98 -16.80 -4.79 -6.49
CA PHE A 98 -16.98 -4.26 -7.84
C PHE A 98 -17.53 -2.83 -7.84
N ARG A 99 -18.44 -2.50 -6.92
CA ARG A 99 -18.96 -1.14 -6.77
C ARG A 99 -17.85 -0.14 -6.44
N ILE A 100 -16.98 -0.48 -5.48
CA ILE A 100 -15.85 0.35 -5.04
C ILE A 100 -14.83 0.49 -6.19
N LEU A 101 -14.40 -0.63 -6.77
CA LEU A 101 -13.40 -0.64 -7.84
C LEU A 101 -13.90 -0.06 -9.17
N GLY A 102 -15.21 0.22 -9.29
CA GLY A 102 -15.80 0.93 -10.43
C GLY A 102 -16.15 2.39 -10.15
N GLU A 103 -15.96 2.90 -8.93
CA GLU A 103 -16.44 4.23 -8.54
C GLU A 103 -15.35 5.30 -8.61
N GLY A 104 -15.47 6.24 -9.56
CA GLY A 104 -14.68 7.47 -9.60
C GLY A 104 -13.19 7.27 -9.31
N GLN A 105 -12.66 7.98 -8.31
CA GLN A 105 -11.26 7.87 -7.88
C GLN A 105 -10.91 6.54 -7.19
N LEU A 106 -11.90 5.85 -6.60
CA LEU A 106 -11.70 4.53 -5.98
C LEU A 106 -11.40 3.45 -7.02
N SER A 107 -11.75 3.68 -8.29
CA SER A 107 -11.37 2.79 -9.39
C SER A 107 -9.87 2.69 -9.61
N LEU A 108 -9.07 3.62 -9.08
CA LEU A 108 -7.62 3.53 -9.10
C LEU A 108 -7.08 2.55 -8.04
N SER A 109 -7.88 2.18 -7.03
CA SER A 109 -7.49 1.25 -5.96
C SER A 109 -6.93 -0.07 -6.53
N LYS A 110 -5.65 -0.35 -6.24
CA LYS A 110 -4.96 -1.56 -6.71
C LYS A 110 -5.34 -2.79 -5.89
N PHE A 111 -5.36 -2.67 -4.57
CA PHE A 111 -5.75 -3.75 -3.67
C PHE A 111 -6.86 -3.30 -2.71
N LEU A 112 -7.85 -4.17 -2.50
CA LEU A 112 -9.00 -3.90 -1.64
C LEU A 112 -9.14 -4.98 -0.56
N LEU A 113 -9.14 -4.54 0.69
CA LEU A 113 -9.39 -5.35 1.86
C LEU A 113 -10.87 -5.21 2.28
N LEU A 114 -11.59 -6.32 2.39
CA LEU A 114 -13.01 -6.28 2.80
C LEU A 114 -13.27 -7.06 4.08
N THR A 115 -14.12 -6.49 4.93
CA THR A 115 -14.70 -7.17 6.09
C THR A 115 -16.18 -6.81 6.24
N ASP A 116 -16.97 -7.69 6.83
CA ASP A 116 -18.37 -7.43 7.20
C ASP A 116 -18.54 -6.95 8.64
N LYS A 117 -17.46 -6.99 9.43
CA LYS A 117 -17.47 -6.58 10.84
C LYS A 117 -16.92 -5.16 10.95
N LYS A 118 -17.54 -4.34 11.80
CA LYS A 118 -17.05 -2.99 12.08
C LYS A 118 -15.62 -3.05 12.60
N GLN A 119 -14.71 -2.29 11.98
CA GLN A 119 -13.31 -2.13 12.38
C GLN A 119 -12.97 -0.64 12.39
N ASP A 120 -11.96 -0.24 13.16
CA ASP A 120 -11.30 1.03 12.92
C ASP A 120 -10.35 0.85 11.74
N LEU A 121 -10.76 1.33 10.56
CA LEU A 121 -10.01 1.15 9.32
C LEU A 121 -8.65 1.88 9.32
N LYS A 122 -8.42 2.80 10.25
CA LYS A 122 -7.15 3.50 10.42
C LYS A 122 -6.13 2.67 11.21
N ASP A 123 -6.58 1.75 12.06
CA ASP A 123 -5.70 0.77 12.70
C ASP A 123 -5.43 -0.41 11.77
N PHE A 124 -4.49 -0.20 10.85
CA PHE A 124 -4.16 -1.19 9.83
C PHE A 124 -3.72 -2.54 10.41
N LYS A 125 -3.02 -2.57 11.56
CA LYS A 125 -2.60 -3.83 12.18
C LYS A 125 -3.81 -4.63 12.65
N SER A 126 -4.79 -3.96 13.28
CA SER A 126 -6.05 -4.60 13.67
C SER A 126 -6.83 -5.11 12.44
N VAL A 127 -6.97 -4.28 11.39
CA VAL A 127 -7.67 -4.66 10.16
C VAL A 127 -7.03 -5.86 9.49
N LEU A 128 -5.71 -5.84 9.28
CA LEU A 128 -4.99 -6.94 8.66
C LEU A 128 -5.12 -8.23 9.48
N THR A 129 -4.92 -8.15 10.79
CA THR A 129 -5.11 -9.28 11.72
C THR A 129 -6.53 -9.84 11.63
N HIS A 130 -7.54 -8.95 11.60
CA HIS A 130 -8.94 -9.33 11.52
C HIS A 130 -9.24 -10.12 10.25
N ILE A 131 -8.69 -9.67 9.12
CA ILE A 131 -8.89 -10.30 7.81
C ILE A 131 -8.17 -11.64 7.74
N LEU A 132 -6.89 -11.70 8.14
CA LEU A 132 -6.10 -12.93 8.07
C LEU A 132 -6.67 -14.06 8.96
N ALA A 133 -7.35 -13.72 10.05
CA ALA A 133 -8.01 -14.68 10.93
C ALA A 133 -9.29 -15.29 10.31
N ARG A 134 -9.81 -14.70 9.24
CA ARG A 134 -11.12 -15.02 8.62
C ARG A 134 -11.03 -15.49 7.17
N CYS A 135 -10.05 -15.01 6.42
CA CYS A 135 -9.97 -15.25 4.99
C CYS A 135 -9.70 -16.72 4.66
N HIS A 136 -10.51 -17.34 3.83
CA HIS A 136 -10.18 -18.60 3.18
C HIS A 136 -9.41 -18.31 1.88
N TRP A 137 -8.10 -18.53 1.87
CA TRP A 137 -7.25 -18.25 0.69
C TRP A 137 -7.73 -18.94 -0.59
N GLU A 138 -8.42 -20.08 -0.46
CA GLU A 138 -9.00 -20.81 -1.58
C GLU A 138 -10.13 -20.08 -2.30
N THR A 139 -10.80 -19.13 -1.61
CA THR A 139 -12.04 -18.53 -2.13
C THR A 139 -12.15 -17.03 -1.93
N ASP A 140 -11.33 -16.42 -1.08
CA ASP A 140 -11.51 -15.05 -0.60
C ASP A 140 -10.45 -14.09 -1.14
N LEU A 141 -9.44 -14.60 -1.84
CA LEU A 141 -8.51 -13.81 -2.62
C LEU A 141 -8.90 -13.86 -4.10
N PHE A 142 -9.18 -12.70 -4.68
CA PHE A 142 -9.45 -12.53 -6.09
C PHE A 142 -8.38 -11.64 -6.70
N VAL A 143 -7.72 -12.14 -7.75
CA VAL A 143 -6.76 -11.37 -8.55
C VAL A 143 -7.34 -11.17 -9.94
N PHE A 144 -7.40 -9.93 -10.39
CA PHE A 144 -7.90 -9.51 -11.70
C PHE A 144 -6.73 -8.97 -12.52
N SER A 145 -6.21 -9.80 -13.42
CA SER A 145 -5.14 -9.40 -14.33
C SER A 145 -5.66 -8.64 -15.55
N ASN A 146 -4.76 -7.96 -16.27
CA ASN A 146 -5.04 -7.26 -17.54
C ASN A 146 -6.06 -6.12 -17.40
N LEU A 147 -5.92 -5.31 -16.35
CA LEU A 147 -6.77 -4.16 -16.09
C LEU A 147 -6.07 -2.84 -16.43
N SER A 148 -6.86 -1.78 -16.54
CA SER A 148 -6.33 -0.42 -16.50
C SER A 148 -5.89 -0.08 -15.07
N MET A 149 -4.78 0.66 -14.95
CA MET A 149 -4.21 1.10 -13.68
C MET A 149 -3.87 2.59 -13.70
N ASP A 150 -3.61 3.16 -12.52
CA ASP A 150 -3.06 4.51 -12.37
C ASP A 150 -1.82 4.71 -13.26
N THR A 151 -1.76 5.84 -13.96
CA THR A 151 -0.63 6.25 -14.81
C THR A 151 0.68 6.32 -14.02
N LEU A 152 0.60 6.64 -12.73
CA LEU A 152 1.76 6.74 -11.84
C LEU A 152 2.14 5.41 -11.17
N ASP A 153 1.32 4.36 -11.30
CA ASP A 153 1.66 3.04 -10.75
C ASP A 153 2.74 2.35 -11.59
N TYR A 154 3.98 2.51 -11.15
CA TYR A 154 5.16 1.91 -11.76
C TYR A 154 5.34 0.42 -11.41
N ALA A 155 4.54 -0.14 -10.50
CA ALA A 155 4.61 -1.56 -10.17
C ALA A 155 4.03 -2.45 -11.28
N GLY A 156 3.15 -1.87 -12.11
CA GLY A 156 2.54 -2.50 -13.27
C GLY A 156 3.52 -2.89 -14.38
N PRO A 157 3.11 -3.79 -15.29
CA PRO A 157 3.92 -4.18 -16.44
C PRO A 157 4.18 -3.03 -17.43
N GLU A 158 3.23 -2.11 -17.56
CA GLU A 158 3.28 -0.98 -18.50
C GLU A 158 2.43 0.18 -17.96
N VAL A 159 2.67 1.41 -18.45
CA VAL A 159 1.87 2.58 -18.10
C VAL A 159 0.38 2.32 -18.37
N ASN A 160 -0.46 2.67 -17.41
CA ASN A 160 -1.92 2.48 -17.44
C ASN A 160 -2.38 1.02 -17.49
N ARG A 161 -1.50 0.02 -17.31
CA ARG A 161 -1.85 -1.41 -17.32
C ARG A 161 -1.35 -2.09 -16.05
N GLY A 162 -2.15 -2.98 -15.50
CA GLY A 162 -1.78 -3.73 -14.30
C GLY A 162 -2.83 -4.76 -13.90
N SER A 163 -2.87 -5.05 -12.60
CA SER A 163 -3.85 -5.95 -12.00
C SER A 163 -4.37 -5.40 -10.70
N LYS A 164 -5.57 -5.85 -10.31
CA LYS A 164 -6.18 -5.52 -9.03
C LYS A 164 -6.36 -6.77 -8.18
N GLY A 165 -6.37 -6.61 -6.87
CA GLY A 165 -6.65 -7.67 -5.93
C GLY A 165 -7.74 -7.31 -4.94
N VAL A 166 -8.52 -8.30 -4.53
CA VAL A 166 -9.49 -8.19 -3.44
C VAL A 166 -9.24 -9.34 -2.48
N LEU A 167 -9.01 -9.03 -1.20
CA LEU A 167 -8.94 -10.04 -0.14
C LEU A 167 -10.06 -9.79 0.86
N MET A 168 -10.88 -10.82 1.09
CA MET A 168 -12.01 -10.75 1.99
C MET A 168 -11.73 -11.52 3.29
N GLY A 169 -12.07 -10.92 4.42
CA GLY A 169 -12.09 -11.57 5.73
C GLY A 169 -13.45 -11.40 6.38
N LEU A 170 -14.36 -12.30 6.04
CA LEU A 170 -15.79 -12.20 6.37
C LEU A 170 -16.18 -13.18 7.48
N GLY A 171 -17.22 -12.84 8.23
CA GLY A 171 -17.85 -13.72 9.21
C GLY A 171 -17.03 -13.90 10.50
N GLU A 172 -17.07 -15.11 11.04
CA GLU A 172 -16.36 -15.46 12.28
C GLU A 172 -14.93 -15.92 11.98
N ALA A 173 -14.03 -15.74 12.95
CA ALA A 173 -12.65 -16.20 12.81
C ALA A 173 -12.62 -17.72 12.61
N VAL A 174 -11.80 -18.17 11.66
CA VAL A 174 -11.66 -19.58 11.29
C VAL A 174 -10.31 -20.16 11.70
N ARG A 175 -9.42 -19.33 12.24
CA ARG A 175 -8.11 -19.71 12.77
C ARG A 175 -7.61 -18.73 13.81
N ASP A 176 -6.76 -19.23 14.70
CA ASP A 176 -5.88 -18.41 15.52
C ASP A 176 -4.61 -18.06 14.73
N LEU A 177 -4.08 -16.86 14.97
CA LEU A 177 -2.90 -16.37 14.25
C LEU A 177 -1.64 -16.38 15.14
N PRO A 178 -0.48 -16.83 14.61
CA PRO A 178 0.80 -16.70 15.31
C PRO A 178 1.11 -15.24 15.65
N LYS A 179 1.66 -14.99 16.84
CA LYS A 179 1.94 -13.62 17.34
C LYS A 179 3.42 -13.32 17.53
N ALA A 180 4.25 -14.35 17.52
CA ALA A 180 5.68 -14.27 17.72
C ALA A 180 6.36 -15.27 16.80
N TRP A 181 7.60 -14.97 16.42
CA TRP A 181 8.45 -15.88 15.66
C TRP A 181 9.40 -16.59 16.63
N ASP A 182 9.35 -17.91 16.65
CA ASP A 182 10.21 -18.79 17.45
C ASP A 182 10.79 -19.96 16.65
N GLY A 183 10.55 -19.98 15.33
CA GLY A 183 11.00 -21.03 14.43
C GLY A 183 12.43 -20.86 13.89
N GLU A 184 12.92 -21.90 13.21
CA GLU A 184 14.16 -21.82 12.44
C GLU A 184 14.00 -20.87 11.25
N VAL A 185 15.00 -20.02 11.02
CA VAL A 185 15.02 -19.09 9.90
C VAL A 185 15.11 -19.88 8.58
N PRO A 186 14.23 -19.62 7.58
CA PRO A 186 14.31 -20.23 6.25
C PRO A 186 15.65 -20.00 5.57
N ILE A 187 16.00 -20.87 4.64
CA ILE A 187 17.28 -20.76 3.92
C ILE A 187 17.29 -19.50 3.06
N GLY A 188 18.36 -18.71 3.16
CA GLY A 188 18.51 -17.45 2.41
C GLY A 188 17.77 -16.26 3.00
N VAL A 189 17.00 -16.47 4.08
CA VAL A 189 16.43 -15.37 4.85
C VAL A 189 17.49 -14.79 5.78
N GLU A 190 17.63 -13.46 5.75
CA GLU A 190 18.60 -12.72 6.55
C GLU A 190 17.96 -12.19 7.84
N GLU A 191 16.72 -11.70 7.74
CA GLU A 191 15.99 -11.09 8.86
C GLU A 191 14.49 -11.44 8.80
N ILE A 192 13.86 -11.61 9.97
CA ILE A 192 12.42 -11.86 10.13
C ILE A 192 11.88 -11.00 11.25
N HIS A 193 10.77 -10.31 10.98
CA HIS A 193 10.04 -9.52 11.95
C HIS A 193 8.54 -9.80 11.87
N VAL A 194 7.87 -9.84 13.03
CA VAL A 194 6.41 -9.91 13.10
C VAL A 194 5.85 -8.50 13.00
N PHE A 195 5.06 -8.20 11.97
CA PHE A 195 4.40 -6.90 11.85
C PHE A 195 3.10 -6.85 12.66
N SER A 196 2.27 -7.88 12.47
CA SER A 196 1.02 -8.12 13.19
C SER A 196 0.76 -9.63 13.24
N PRO A 197 -0.15 -10.13 14.11
CA PRO A 197 -0.45 -11.55 14.15
C PRO A 197 -0.79 -12.13 12.77
N GLY A 198 -0.15 -13.24 12.41
CA GLY A 198 -0.32 -13.90 11.11
C GLY A 198 0.41 -13.24 9.92
N CYS A 199 1.09 -12.11 10.12
CA CYS A 199 1.86 -11.40 9.11
C CYS A 199 3.33 -11.21 9.48
N LEU A 200 4.23 -11.77 8.66
CA LEU A 200 5.68 -11.56 8.75
C LEU A 200 6.16 -10.51 7.75
N VAL A 201 7.27 -9.88 8.09
CA VAL A 201 8.13 -9.13 7.17
C VAL A 201 9.50 -9.80 7.16
N VAL A 202 9.97 -10.14 5.97
CA VAL A 202 11.16 -10.98 5.76
C VAL A 202 12.13 -10.27 4.82
N GLY A 203 13.43 -10.33 5.15
CA GLY A 203 14.52 -9.91 4.27
C GLY A 203 15.31 -11.10 3.75
N GLY A 204 15.86 -10.96 2.56
CA GLY A 204 16.67 -11.97 1.90
C GLY A 204 17.37 -11.36 0.68
N PRO A 205 17.81 -12.18 -0.29
CA PRO A 205 18.48 -11.68 -1.48
C PRO A 205 17.65 -10.62 -2.22
N ASN A 206 18.33 -9.59 -2.72
CA ASN A 206 17.70 -8.60 -3.60
C ASN A 206 17.12 -9.26 -4.86
N TYR A 207 16.16 -8.60 -5.50
CA TYR A 207 15.44 -9.18 -6.64
C TYR A 207 16.37 -9.62 -7.79
N GLU A 208 17.41 -8.86 -8.10
CA GLU A 208 18.35 -9.18 -9.19
C GLU A 208 19.14 -10.46 -8.94
N SER A 209 19.54 -10.70 -7.69
CA SER A 209 20.33 -11.85 -7.31
C SER A 209 19.53 -13.15 -7.28
N ASP A 210 18.27 -13.09 -6.86
CA ASP A 210 17.35 -14.23 -6.91
C ASP A 210 15.89 -13.78 -7.14
N PRO A 211 15.46 -13.69 -8.42
CA PRO A 211 14.09 -13.34 -8.77
C PRO A 211 13.05 -14.36 -8.27
N ASN A 212 13.43 -15.63 -8.05
CA ASN A 212 12.51 -16.69 -7.66
C ASN A 212 12.43 -16.87 -6.13
N PHE A 213 13.17 -16.09 -5.36
CA PHE A 213 13.24 -16.22 -3.91
C PHE A 213 11.85 -16.16 -3.24
N ALA A 214 10.95 -15.29 -3.69
CA ALA A 214 9.59 -15.19 -3.15
C ALA A 214 8.80 -16.51 -3.30
N SER A 215 8.85 -17.13 -4.48
CA SER A 215 8.21 -18.43 -4.75
C SER A 215 8.83 -19.56 -3.90
N ASN A 216 10.16 -19.56 -3.77
CA ASN A 216 10.87 -20.56 -2.95
C ASN A 216 10.55 -20.40 -1.47
N LEU A 217 10.46 -19.15 -1.00
CA LEU A 217 10.11 -18.82 0.37
C LEU A 217 8.67 -19.26 0.69
N ALA A 218 7.73 -19.07 -0.25
CA ALA A 218 6.32 -19.43 -0.04
C ALA A 218 6.11 -20.93 0.24
N ILE A 219 6.98 -21.80 -0.28
CA ILE A 219 6.91 -23.25 -0.08
C ILE A 219 7.79 -23.77 1.07
N ASP A 220 8.50 -22.90 1.79
CA ASP A 220 9.31 -23.33 2.94
C ASP A 220 8.43 -23.70 4.13
N GLU A 221 8.52 -24.96 4.56
CA GLU A 221 7.71 -25.51 5.66
C GLU A 221 7.91 -24.78 7.00
N ARG A 222 9.00 -24.04 7.19
CA ARG A 222 9.24 -23.24 8.41
C ARG A 222 8.28 -22.05 8.53
N LEU A 223 7.70 -21.60 7.41
CA LEU A 223 6.69 -20.53 7.40
C LEU A 223 5.26 -21.06 7.55
N LYS A 224 5.08 -22.38 7.64
CA LYS A 224 3.77 -23.01 7.81
C LYS A 224 3.05 -22.47 9.05
N GLY A 225 1.77 -22.13 8.87
CA GLY A 225 0.94 -21.52 9.91
C GLY A 225 0.85 -20.00 9.83
N TRP A 226 1.85 -19.33 9.25
CA TRP A 226 1.73 -17.91 8.89
C TRP A 226 0.83 -17.75 7.67
N GLN A 227 0.13 -16.61 7.59
CA GLN A 227 -0.86 -16.36 6.55
C GLN A 227 -0.29 -15.49 5.44
N LEU A 228 0.31 -14.36 5.83
CA LEU A 228 0.91 -13.39 4.92
C LEU A 228 2.38 -13.21 5.27
N VAL A 229 3.24 -13.15 4.24
CA VAL A 229 4.67 -12.88 4.40
C VAL A 229 5.03 -11.78 3.41
N VAL A 230 5.53 -10.64 3.89
CA VAL A 230 6.00 -9.56 3.03
C VAL A 230 7.51 -9.68 2.89
N LEU A 231 7.99 -9.98 1.69
CA LEU A 231 9.41 -10.01 1.36
C LEU A 231 9.84 -8.60 0.91
N CYS A 232 10.85 -8.00 1.54
CA CYS A 232 11.31 -6.67 1.16
C CYS A 232 12.80 -6.45 1.50
N ASP A 233 13.38 -5.38 0.95
CA ASP A 233 14.82 -5.09 1.10
C ASP A 233 15.19 -4.55 2.49
N ARG A 234 14.22 -4.03 3.26
CA ARG A 234 14.45 -3.37 4.56
C ARG A 234 13.42 -3.84 5.61
N PRO A 235 13.47 -5.11 6.03
CA PRO A 235 12.41 -5.74 6.81
C PRO A 235 12.23 -5.13 8.20
N LYS A 236 13.32 -4.78 8.89
CA LYS A 236 13.28 -4.09 10.20
C LYS A 236 12.54 -2.75 10.11
N GLN A 237 12.86 -1.94 9.10
CA GLN A 237 12.21 -0.65 8.87
C GLN A 237 10.72 -0.82 8.54
N ALA A 238 10.40 -1.71 7.61
CA ALA A 238 9.03 -2.00 7.21
C ALA A 238 8.18 -2.50 8.39
N ALA A 239 8.72 -3.32 9.28
CA ALA A 239 7.99 -3.80 10.46
C ALA A 239 7.83 -2.77 11.59
N ALA A 240 8.63 -1.69 11.60
CA ALA A 240 8.71 -0.76 12.72
C ALA A 240 7.41 0.06 12.95
N SER A 241 6.63 0.32 11.90
CA SER A 241 5.38 1.09 11.99
C SER A 241 4.42 0.72 10.86
N SER A 242 3.12 1.02 11.03
CA SER A 242 2.13 0.83 9.97
C SER A 242 2.44 1.68 8.73
N ILE A 243 3.03 2.87 8.93
CA ILE A 243 3.40 3.77 7.83
C ILE A 243 4.47 3.11 6.94
N ASN A 244 5.56 2.63 7.54
CA ASN A 244 6.63 1.97 6.79
C ASN A 244 6.14 0.68 6.14
N PHE A 245 5.31 -0.10 6.85
CA PHE A 245 4.77 -1.33 6.31
C PHE A 245 3.91 -1.07 5.07
N LEU A 246 2.96 -0.13 5.19
CA LEU A 246 2.05 0.23 4.09
C LEU A 246 2.83 0.75 2.89
N TRP A 247 3.73 1.71 3.11
CA TRP A 247 4.55 2.28 2.06
C TRP A 247 5.40 1.22 1.37
N THR A 248 6.16 0.41 2.11
CA THR A 248 7.01 -0.64 1.53
C THR A 248 6.19 -1.72 0.83
N ALA A 249 5.19 -2.28 1.50
CA ALA A 249 4.47 -3.46 1.00
C ALA A 249 3.55 -3.16 -0.17
N PHE A 250 2.87 -2.00 -0.20
CA PHE A 250 1.82 -1.74 -1.18
C PHE A 250 2.19 -0.77 -2.29
N THR A 251 3.31 -0.04 -2.20
CA THR A 251 3.81 0.76 -3.34
C THR A 251 4.67 -0.05 -4.32
N ARG A 252 5.26 -1.17 -3.86
CA ARG A 252 6.18 -2.04 -4.63
C ARG A 252 5.52 -3.34 -5.12
N PHE A 253 4.19 -3.32 -5.22
CA PHE A 253 3.36 -4.50 -5.32
C PHE A 253 2.38 -4.42 -6.48
N GLU A 254 2.34 -5.47 -7.29
CA GLU A 254 1.37 -5.74 -8.34
C GLU A 254 0.69 -7.11 -8.08
N PRO A 255 -0.64 -7.17 -7.89
CA PRO A 255 -1.31 -8.39 -7.41
C PRO A 255 -1.14 -9.66 -8.25
N ALA A 256 -0.94 -9.54 -9.57
CA ALA A 256 -0.85 -10.69 -10.48
C ALA A 256 0.58 -11.23 -10.66
N ALA A 257 1.60 -10.43 -10.37
CA ALA A 257 3.01 -10.74 -10.53
C ALA A 257 3.70 -11.01 -9.19
N ASP A 258 3.24 -10.38 -8.11
CA ASP A 258 3.96 -10.33 -6.83
C ASP A 258 3.30 -11.12 -5.70
N LEU A 259 2.21 -11.86 -5.98
CA LEU A 259 1.61 -12.81 -5.02
C LEU A 259 2.06 -14.24 -5.30
N HIS A 260 2.83 -14.78 -4.35
CA HIS A 260 3.39 -16.13 -4.40
C HIS A 260 2.80 -16.99 -3.28
N PRO A 261 1.74 -17.76 -3.54
CA PRO A 261 1.19 -18.68 -2.56
C PRO A 261 2.10 -19.90 -2.37
N SER A 262 1.99 -20.58 -1.23
CA SER A 262 2.63 -21.89 -1.03
C SER A 262 2.14 -22.92 -2.05
N LYS A 263 0.87 -22.78 -2.49
CA LYS A 263 0.29 -23.58 -3.54
C LYS A 263 -0.83 -22.81 -4.25
N SER A 264 -0.95 -23.03 -5.56
CA SER A 264 -2.10 -22.56 -6.34
C SER A 264 -2.67 -23.66 -7.22
N TRP A 265 -3.97 -23.65 -7.42
CA TRP A 265 -4.64 -24.53 -8.39
C TRP A 265 -5.89 -23.85 -8.96
N VAL A 266 -6.43 -24.39 -10.04
CA VAL A 266 -7.68 -23.91 -10.62
C VAL A 266 -8.82 -24.80 -10.15
N HIS A 267 -9.83 -24.21 -9.51
CA HIS A 267 -11.11 -24.85 -9.26
C HIS A 267 -12.20 -24.17 -10.09
N ARG A 268 -12.76 -24.90 -11.06
CA ARG A 268 -13.61 -24.33 -12.12
C ARG A 268 -12.84 -23.28 -12.92
N ASN A 269 -13.14 -21.99 -12.74
CA ASN A 269 -12.43 -20.87 -13.36
C ASN A 269 -11.89 -19.89 -12.31
N HIS A 270 -11.74 -20.33 -11.07
CA HIS A 270 -11.17 -19.55 -9.97
C HIS A 270 -9.79 -20.11 -9.62
N ILE A 271 -8.81 -19.22 -9.49
CA ILE A 271 -7.49 -19.59 -8.97
C ILE A 271 -7.64 -19.61 -7.44
N CYS A 272 -7.39 -20.77 -6.86
CA CYS A 272 -7.37 -21.00 -5.42
C CYS A 272 -5.93 -20.89 -4.92
N TYR A 273 -5.77 -20.40 -3.70
CA TYR A 273 -4.47 -20.18 -3.07
C TYR A 273 -4.39 -20.89 -1.72
N GLU A 274 -3.19 -21.32 -1.33
CA GLU A 274 -2.88 -21.82 0.00
C GLU A 274 -1.88 -20.88 0.69
N ALA A 275 -1.99 -20.78 2.02
CA ALA A 275 -1.08 -19.99 2.84
C ALA A 275 0.22 -20.77 3.13
N PRO A 276 1.33 -20.10 3.48
CA PRO A 276 1.49 -18.64 3.45
C PRO A 276 1.42 -18.09 2.01
N VAL A 277 0.91 -16.87 1.87
CA VAL A 277 1.05 -16.09 0.64
C VAL A 277 2.18 -15.09 0.85
N VAL A 278 3.23 -15.18 0.03
CA VAL A 278 4.32 -14.22 0.01
C VAL A 278 3.98 -13.09 -0.94
N LEU A 279 4.07 -11.85 -0.46
CA LEU A 279 4.01 -10.63 -1.24
C LEU A 279 5.44 -10.16 -1.50
N ASP A 280 5.88 -10.14 -2.76
CA ASP A 280 7.22 -9.67 -3.14
C ASP A 280 7.25 -8.14 -3.33
N ALA A 281 7.60 -7.45 -2.25
CA ALA A 281 7.76 -6.00 -2.19
C ALA A 281 9.24 -5.55 -2.29
N ARG A 282 10.13 -6.40 -2.82
CA ARG A 282 11.51 -5.98 -3.12
C ARG A 282 11.53 -4.93 -4.23
N MET A 283 12.54 -4.06 -4.20
CA MET A 283 12.83 -3.17 -5.31
C MET A 283 13.19 -3.99 -6.54
N LYS A 284 12.43 -3.79 -7.62
CA LYS A 284 12.68 -4.43 -8.90
C LYS A 284 13.52 -3.50 -9.79
N PRO A 285 14.41 -4.02 -10.66
CA PRO A 285 15.37 -3.20 -11.42
C PRO A 285 14.74 -2.14 -12.33
N TRP A 286 13.51 -2.39 -12.76
CA TRP A 286 12.75 -1.48 -13.62
C TRP A 286 11.93 -0.45 -12.84
N TYR A 287 11.84 -0.56 -11.51
CA TYR A 287 11.17 0.45 -10.70
C TYR A 287 11.97 1.75 -10.71
N PRO A 288 11.28 2.90 -10.71
CA PRO A 288 11.96 4.16 -10.47
C PRO A 288 12.65 4.18 -9.11
N LYS A 289 13.67 5.03 -9.00
CA LYS A 289 14.35 5.24 -7.74
C LYS A 289 13.42 5.95 -6.76
N GLU A 290 13.61 5.67 -5.47
CA GLU A 290 13.03 6.48 -4.40
C GLU A 290 13.43 7.95 -4.57
N VAL A 291 12.51 8.86 -4.24
CA VAL A 291 12.81 10.29 -4.20
C VAL A 291 13.65 10.61 -2.96
N PHE A 292 14.59 11.52 -3.14
CA PHE A 292 15.43 12.06 -2.07
C PHE A 292 15.52 13.58 -2.24
N CYS A 293 15.57 14.30 -1.13
CA CYS A 293 15.82 15.73 -1.15
C CYS A 293 17.29 16.02 -1.48
N ASP A 294 17.55 17.09 -2.22
CA ASP A 294 18.91 17.61 -2.35
C ASP A 294 19.46 17.94 -0.95
N PRO A 295 20.65 17.44 -0.56
CA PRO A 295 21.17 17.59 0.79
C PRO A 295 21.36 19.06 1.22
N ASP A 296 21.70 19.95 0.30
CA ASP A 296 21.90 21.36 0.61
C ASP A 296 20.55 22.08 0.78
N ILE A 297 19.54 21.65 0.02
CA ILE A 297 18.15 22.11 0.21
C ILE A 297 17.58 21.61 1.54
N ALA A 298 17.79 20.34 1.89
CA ALA A 298 17.35 19.78 3.17
C ALA A 298 17.92 20.58 4.35
N LYS A 299 19.24 20.82 4.35
CA LYS A 299 19.92 21.66 5.36
C LYS A 299 19.41 23.09 5.38
N LEU A 300 19.10 23.66 4.21
CA LEU A 300 18.55 25.00 4.10
C LEU A 300 17.18 25.08 4.77
N VAL A 301 16.29 24.12 4.50
CA VAL A 301 14.95 24.05 5.13
C VAL A 301 15.09 23.86 6.63
N GLU A 302 15.95 22.94 7.09
CA GLU A 302 16.22 22.71 8.52
C GLU A 302 16.69 23.97 9.24
N ARG A 303 17.63 24.69 8.64
CA ARG A 303 18.12 25.95 9.20
C ARG A 303 17.02 27.00 9.30
N ARG A 304 16.18 27.12 8.27
CA ARG A 304 15.14 28.17 8.17
C ARG A 304 13.85 27.82 8.90
N TRP A 305 13.62 26.57 9.31
CA TRP A 305 12.39 26.17 9.99
C TRP A 305 12.08 27.04 11.21
N ARG A 306 13.11 27.34 12.01
CA ARG A 306 13.00 28.21 13.20
C ARG A 306 12.72 29.68 12.86
N GLU A 307 13.01 30.13 11.64
CA GLU A 307 12.65 31.48 11.19
C GLU A 307 11.13 31.59 10.96
N TYR A 308 10.51 30.53 10.45
CA TYR A 308 9.09 30.50 10.14
C TYR A 308 8.22 30.08 11.33
N PHE A 309 8.74 29.20 12.20
CA PHE A 309 8.05 28.72 13.40
C PHE A 309 8.89 29.00 14.66
N PRO A 310 9.11 30.29 15.01
CA PRO A 310 10.01 30.68 16.10
C PRO A 310 9.52 30.22 17.47
N GLU A 311 8.22 30.00 17.63
CA GLU A 311 7.61 29.51 18.88
C GLU A 311 7.77 27.99 19.07
N GLY A 312 8.31 27.27 18.09
CA GLY A 312 8.53 25.81 18.17
C GLY A 312 7.25 24.98 18.27
N LYS A 313 6.08 25.56 17.94
CA LYS A 313 4.78 24.89 17.98
C LYS A 313 4.54 23.89 16.86
N VAL A 314 5.41 23.88 15.84
CA VAL A 314 5.35 22.95 14.72
C VAL A 314 6.64 22.13 14.71
N GLU A 315 6.50 20.84 14.99
CA GLU A 315 7.61 19.90 14.94
C GLU A 315 8.11 19.77 13.50
N MET A 316 9.44 19.76 13.34
CA MET A 316 10.05 19.55 12.03
C MET A 316 10.24 18.05 11.80
N GLY A 317 9.59 17.49 10.76
CA GLY A 317 9.85 16.14 10.29
C GLY A 317 11.20 16.03 9.55
N SER A 318 11.55 14.84 9.08
CA SER A 318 12.73 14.68 8.22
C SER A 318 12.49 15.30 6.85
N SER A 319 13.35 16.21 6.42
CA SER A 319 13.26 16.84 5.08
C SER A 319 13.39 15.83 3.94
N ASP A 320 14.04 14.69 4.19
CA ASP A 320 14.29 13.65 3.18
C ASP A 320 13.37 12.43 3.34
N LEU A 321 13.18 11.96 4.57
CA LEU A 321 12.42 10.74 4.86
C LEU A 321 10.93 11.00 5.13
N GLY A 322 10.52 12.27 5.26
CA GLY A 322 9.18 12.63 5.68
C GLY A 322 8.87 12.04 7.07
N HIS A 323 7.87 11.15 7.10
CA HIS A 323 7.43 10.46 8.32
C HIS A 323 7.88 8.99 8.38
N LEU A 324 8.67 8.52 7.41
CA LEU A 324 9.28 7.19 7.45
C LEU A 324 10.40 7.19 8.50
N THR A 325 10.47 6.15 9.34
CA THR A 325 11.56 6.03 10.31
C THR A 325 12.85 5.63 9.59
N PRO A 326 14.01 6.24 9.91
CA PRO A 326 15.29 5.87 9.31
C PRO A 326 15.67 4.41 9.60
N ASP A 327 16.52 3.85 8.75
CA ASP A 327 17.21 2.59 9.02
C ASP A 327 18.13 2.81 10.25
N LEU A 328 17.74 2.26 11.41
CA LEU A 328 18.51 2.33 12.67
C LEU A 328 19.62 1.29 12.71
#